data_AF-A0A429JMB3-F1
#
_entry.id   AF-A0A429JMB3-F1
#
_cell.length_a   1.000
_cell.length_b   1.000
_cell.length_c   1.000
_cell.angle_alpha   90.00
_cell.angle_beta   90.00
_cell.angle_gamma   90.00
#
_symmetry.space_group_name_H-M   'P 1'
#
loop_
_entity.id
_entity.type
_entity.pdbx_description
1 polymer ?
#
loop_
_entity_poly.entity_id
_entity_poly.type
_entity_poly.pdbx_seq_one_letter_code
_entity_poly.pdbx_strand_id
1 'polypeptide(L)'
;MAVRVTAGTPSTPAGRLRAEESRRLLDDELARVRSQAENWRNGLAGLLGLLTAVGIVKGPDTVQGLSGGARAAVGLLLLGGLLLAACGAFFAMRAAFGLPRRRLADASLEELLTRERLTVRQAVRDLRRAIAAGFLALALVTAGVGLTWYGPRPGKPGVRVVETDGSVLCGTLVGVDAKVVRLRVDEVERRVPVGRVGSAKSVEDCS
;
A
#
# COMPACT_ATOMS: atom_id res chain seq x y z
N MET A 1 20.75 -60.67 14.52
CA MET A 1 19.33 -60.34 14.72
C MET A 1 18.67 -60.32 13.35
N ALA A 2 17.85 -61.32 13.02
CA ALA A 2 17.27 -61.46 11.67
C ALA A 2 15.81 -61.00 11.69
N VAL A 3 15.49 -59.92 10.98
CA VAL A 3 14.10 -59.45 10.80
C VAL A 3 13.42 -60.40 9.81
N ARG A 4 12.44 -61.14 10.30
CA ARG A 4 11.66 -62.07 9.48
C ARG A 4 10.50 -61.29 8.87
N VAL A 5 10.56 -61.02 7.57
CA VAL A 5 9.47 -60.38 6.82
C VAL A 5 8.52 -61.48 6.35
N THR A 6 7.35 -61.59 6.98
CA THR A 6 6.26 -62.46 6.54
C THR A 6 5.35 -61.70 5.57
N ALA A 7 4.99 -62.34 4.47
CA ALA A 7 3.99 -61.79 3.55
C ALA A 7 2.65 -61.66 4.28
N GLY A 8 2.06 -60.46 4.24
CA GLY A 8 0.70 -60.24 4.70
C GLY A 8 -0.31 -61.01 3.83
N THR A 9 -1.51 -61.24 4.36
CA THR A 9 -2.60 -61.94 3.67
C THR A 9 -2.81 -61.36 2.26
N PRO A 10 -2.94 -62.18 1.20
CA PRO A 10 -3.12 -61.68 -0.15
C PRO A 10 -4.31 -60.73 -0.24
N SER A 11 -4.08 -59.51 -0.73
CA SER A 11 -5.16 -58.55 -0.92
C SER A 11 -6.11 -59.05 -2.01
N THR A 12 -7.40 -59.09 -1.69
CA THR A 12 -8.45 -59.39 -2.67
C THR A 12 -8.42 -58.33 -3.78
N PRO A 13 -8.81 -58.67 -5.02
CA PRO A 13 -8.88 -57.71 -6.13
C PRO A 13 -9.69 -56.44 -5.77
N ALA A 14 -10.78 -56.61 -5.03
CA ALA A 14 -11.60 -55.50 -4.52
C ALA A 14 -10.85 -54.60 -3.49
N GLY A 15 -9.96 -55.18 -2.68
CA GLY A 15 -9.12 -54.41 -1.75
C GLY A 15 -8.06 -53.57 -2.46
N ARG A 16 -7.48 -54.08 -3.56
CA ARG A 16 -6.50 -53.33 -4.37
C ARG A 16 -7.15 -52.14 -5.08
N LEU A 17 -8.31 -52.35 -5.70
CA LEU A 17 -9.08 -51.29 -6.34
C LEU A 17 -9.43 -50.16 -5.36
N ARG A 18 -9.91 -50.50 -4.15
CA ARG A 18 -10.19 -49.49 -3.11
C ARG A 18 -8.94 -48.74 -2.65
N ALA A 19 -7.79 -49.41 -2.56
CA ALA A 19 -6.53 -48.78 -2.18
C ALA A 19 -5.97 -47.87 -3.28
N GLU A 20 -6.15 -48.22 -4.55
CA GLU A 20 -5.80 -47.37 -5.69
C GLU A 20 -6.70 -46.15 -5.77
N GLU A 21 -8.00 -46.33 -5.58
CA GLU A 21 -8.99 -45.25 -5.60
C GLU A 21 -8.79 -44.27 -4.44
N SER A 22 -8.50 -44.76 -3.22
CA SER A 22 -8.18 -43.90 -2.09
C SER A 22 -6.89 -43.12 -2.29
N ARG A 23 -5.85 -43.74 -2.89
CA ARG A 23 -4.62 -43.04 -3.25
C ARG A 23 -4.85 -41.94 -4.28
N ARG A 24 -5.64 -42.21 -5.33
CA ARG A 24 -6.00 -41.18 -6.34
C ARG A 24 -6.71 -39.99 -5.70
N LEU A 25 -7.65 -40.24 -4.79
CA LEU A 25 -8.34 -39.17 -4.06
C LEU A 25 -7.37 -38.33 -3.20
N LEU A 26 -6.43 -38.98 -2.52
CA LEU A 26 -5.41 -38.29 -1.72
C LEU A 26 -4.42 -37.48 -2.56
N ASP A 27 -3.99 -38.02 -3.71
CA ASP A 27 -3.08 -37.32 -4.64
C ASP A 27 -3.75 -36.10 -5.27
N ASP A 28 -5.03 -36.22 -5.65
CA ASP A 28 -5.83 -35.10 -6.15
C ASP A 28 -6.02 -34.00 -5.08
N GLU A 29 -6.18 -34.36 -3.82
CA GLU A 29 -6.25 -33.41 -2.71
C GLU A 29 -4.94 -32.65 -2.54
N LEU A 30 -3.81 -33.37 -2.52
CA LEU A 30 -2.49 -32.77 -2.39
C LEU A 30 -2.18 -31.84 -3.56
N ALA A 31 -2.55 -32.21 -4.79
CA ALA A 31 -2.40 -31.39 -5.98
C ALA A 31 -3.22 -30.10 -5.88
N ARG A 32 -4.48 -30.16 -5.43
CA ARG A 32 -5.34 -28.98 -5.21
C ARG A 32 -4.77 -28.03 -4.16
N VAL A 33 -4.29 -28.55 -3.03
CA VAL A 33 -3.68 -27.74 -1.97
C VAL A 33 -2.41 -27.04 -2.47
N ARG A 34 -1.57 -27.74 -3.23
CA ARG A 34 -0.36 -27.13 -3.84
C ARG A 34 -0.73 -26.03 -4.84
N SER A 35 -1.72 -26.26 -5.69
CA SER A 35 -2.22 -25.24 -6.63
C SER A 35 -2.75 -24.01 -5.90
N GLN A 36 -3.51 -24.19 -4.80
CA GLN A 36 -3.93 -23.07 -3.96
C GLN A 36 -2.74 -22.33 -3.36
N ALA A 37 -1.74 -23.03 -2.84
CA ALA A 37 -0.55 -22.42 -2.27
C ALA A 37 0.25 -21.59 -3.30
N GLU A 38 0.40 -22.10 -4.52
CA GLU A 38 1.04 -21.38 -5.62
C GLU A 38 0.28 -20.10 -6.00
N ASN A 39 -1.05 -20.18 -6.09
CA ASN A 39 -1.89 -19.01 -6.38
C ASN A 39 -1.80 -17.95 -5.28
N TRP A 40 -1.79 -18.36 -4.00
CA TRP A 40 -1.57 -17.45 -2.87
C TRP A 40 -0.19 -16.80 -2.91
N ARG A 41 0.87 -17.56 -3.22
CA ARG A 41 2.22 -17.02 -3.40
C ARG A 41 2.26 -15.96 -4.50
N ASN A 42 1.65 -16.24 -5.66
CA ASN A 42 1.63 -15.31 -6.79
C ASN A 42 0.85 -14.04 -6.45
N GLY A 43 -0.29 -14.17 -5.77
CA GLY A 43 -1.06 -13.01 -5.28
C GLY A 43 -0.28 -12.16 -4.28
N LEU A 44 0.44 -12.78 -3.34
CA LEU A 44 1.33 -12.07 -2.41
C LEU A 44 2.48 -11.37 -3.13
N ALA A 45 3.09 -12.01 -4.14
CA ALA A 45 4.11 -11.38 -4.96
C ALA A 45 3.57 -10.15 -5.71
N GLY A 46 2.35 -10.22 -6.24
CA GLY A 46 1.68 -9.08 -6.87
C GLY A 46 1.44 -7.92 -5.90
N LEU A 47 1.03 -8.23 -4.65
CA LEU A 47 0.87 -7.23 -3.59
C LEU A 47 2.17 -6.53 -3.22
N LEU A 48 3.25 -7.29 -3.07
CA LEU A 48 4.59 -6.75 -2.82
C LEU A 48 5.06 -5.91 -4.01
N GLY A 49 4.80 -6.34 -5.24
CA GLY A 49 5.10 -5.56 -6.44
C GLY A 49 4.39 -4.20 -6.46
N LEU A 50 3.10 -4.17 -6.08
CA LEU A 50 2.34 -2.92 -5.98
C LEU A 50 2.93 -1.97 -4.93
N LEU A 51 3.30 -2.49 -3.75
CA LEU A 51 3.98 -1.74 -2.69
C LEU A 51 5.27 -1.08 -3.21
N THR A 52 6.11 -1.86 -3.88
CA THR A 52 7.36 -1.38 -4.47
C THR A 52 7.12 -0.32 -5.54
N ALA A 53 6.15 -0.52 -6.44
CA ALA A 53 5.83 0.41 -7.50
C ALA A 53 5.39 1.78 -6.96
N VAL A 54 4.52 1.81 -5.94
CA VAL A 54 4.06 3.07 -5.31
C VAL A 54 5.21 3.83 -4.68
N GLY A 55 6.13 3.13 -3.99
CA GLY A 55 7.30 3.75 -3.36
C GLY A 55 8.26 4.40 -4.36
N ILE A 56 8.42 3.80 -5.54
CA ILE A 56 9.27 4.35 -6.61
C ILE A 56 8.60 5.56 -7.28
N VAL A 57 7.31 5.47 -7.59
CA VAL A 57 6.59 6.50 -8.37
C VAL A 57 6.42 7.80 -7.57
N LYS A 58 6.27 7.72 -6.24
CA LYS A 58 6.17 8.89 -5.35
C LYS A 58 7.45 9.09 -4.52
N GLY A 59 8.53 9.42 -5.21
CA GLY A 59 9.79 9.79 -4.56
C GLY A 59 9.65 11.00 -3.62
N PRO A 60 10.54 11.14 -2.61
CA PRO A 60 10.49 12.19 -1.59
C PRO A 60 10.34 13.61 -2.14
N ASP A 61 10.93 13.87 -3.31
CA ASP A 61 11.01 15.21 -3.92
C ASP A 61 9.63 15.75 -4.32
N THR A 62 8.69 14.87 -4.69
CA THR A 62 7.33 15.28 -5.08
C THR A 62 6.50 15.85 -3.92
N VAL A 63 6.87 15.52 -2.68
CA VAL A 63 6.11 15.88 -1.46
C VAL A 63 6.84 16.93 -0.61
N GLN A 64 8.11 17.21 -0.90
CA GLN A 64 8.95 18.12 -0.11
C GLN A 64 8.49 19.59 -0.18
N GLY A 65 7.85 20.01 -1.28
CA GLY A 65 7.36 21.37 -1.45
C GLY A 65 6.02 21.69 -0.79
N LEU A 66 5.37 20.72 -0.14
CA LEU A 66 4.07 20.90 0.51
C LEU A 66 4.22 21.43 1.94
N SER A 67 3.20 22.13 2.42
CA SER A 67 3.11 22.51 3.84
C SER A 67 3.11 21.26 4.71
N GLY A 68 3.56 21.37 5.97
CA GLY A 68 3.64 20.21 6.88
C GLY A 68 2.33 19.44 7.00
N GLY A 69 1.20 20.16 7.10
CA GLY A 69 -0.14 19.55 7.15
C GLY A 69 -0.53 18.83 5.85
N ALA A 70 -0.28 19.44 4.69
CA ALA A 70 -0.58 18.80 3.40
C ALA A 70 0.32 17.57 3.15
N ARG A 71 1.58 17.65 3.54
CA ARG A 71 2.54 16.53 3.44
C ARG A 71 2.09 15.35 4.30
N ALA A 72 1.67 15.60 5.55
CA ALA A 72 1.14 14.57 6.43
C ALA A 72 -0.15 13.94 5.86
N ALA A 73 -1.06 14.77 5.35
CA ALA A 73 -2.31 14.30 4.73
C ALA A 73 -2.04 13.43 3.50
N VAL A 74 -1.13 13.83 2.61
CA VAL A 74 -0.70 13.00 1.46
C VAL A 74 -0.18 11.64 1.95
N GLY A 75 0.69 11.63 2.97
CA GLY A 75 1.21 10.39 3.55
C GLY A 75 0.11 9.47 4.06
N LEU A 76 -0.85 9.99 4.83
CA LEU A 76 -1.96 9.23 5.38
C LEU A 76 -2.91 8.70 4.30
N LEU A 77 -3.23 9.51 3.28
CA LEU A 77 -4.09 9.11 2.17
C LEU A 77 -3.47 7.95 1.38
N LEU A 78 -2.17 8.04 1.10
CA LEU A 78 -1.47 7.00 0.35
C LEU A 78 -1.29 5.73 1.17
N LEU A 79 -0.92 5.84 2.44
CA LEU A 79 -0.79 4.70 3.33
C LEU A 79 -2.15 4.01 3.53
N GLY A 80 -3.21 4.78 3.76
CA GLY A 80 -4.57 4.25 3.89
C GLY A 80 -5.05 3.56 2.61
N GLY A 81 -4.83 4.18 1.45
CA GLY A 81 -5.18 3.59 0.15
C GLY A 81 -4.43 2.28 -0.10
N LEU A 82 -3.15 2.22 0.23
CA LEU A 82 -2.32 1.03 0.12
C LEU A 82 -2.79 -0.11 1.02
N LEU A 83 -3.11 0.19 2.28
CA LEU A 83 -3.65 -0.80 3.23
C LEU A 83 -5.01 -1.32 2.77
N LEU A 84 -5.87 -0.47 2.23
CA LEU A 84 -7.16 -0.88 1.69
C LEU A 84 -7.02 -1.74 0.42
N ALA A 85 -6.09 -1.40 -0.47
CA ALA A 85 -5.79 -2.23 -1.63
C ALA A 85 -5.28 -3.62 -1.22
N ALA A 86 -4.39 -3.69 -0.21
CA ALA A 86 -3.90 -4.95 0.33
C ALA A 86 -5.03 -5.79 0.96
N CYS A 87 -5.88 -5.18 1.79
CA CYS A 87 -7.06 -5.84 2.35
C CYS A 87 -8.05 -6.30 1.28
N GLY A 88 -8.27 -5.49 0.25
CA GLY A 88 -9.16 -5.82 -0.87
C GLY A 88 -8.64 -7.02 -1.66
N ALA A 89 -7.35 -7.02 -2.01
CA ALA A 89 -6.70 -8.14 -2.67
C ALA A 89 -6.74 -9.42 -1.81
N PHE A 90 -6.53 -9.30 -0.49
CA PHE A 90 -6.67 -10.42 0.43
C PHE A 90 -8.08 -11.02 0.39
N PHE A 91 -9.13 -10.19 0.42
CA PHE A 91 -10.50 -10.68 0.30
C PHE A 91 -10.80 -11.28 -1.08
N ALA A 92 -10.24 -10.72 -2.17
CA ALA A 92 -10.37 -11.29 -3.50
C ALA A 92 -9.70 -12.68 -3.60
N MET A 93 -8.47 -12.83 -3.09
CA MET A 93 -7.78 -14.12 -3.02
C MET A 93 -8.54 -15.13 -2.16
N ARG A 94 -9.08 -14.69 -1.02
CA ARG A 94 -9.91 -15.52 -0.15
C ARG A 94 -11.21 -15.96 -0.83
N ALA A 95 -11.82 -15.10 -1.64
CA ALA A 95 -13.01 -15.44 -2.42
C ALA A 95 -12.69 -16.40 -3.58
N ALA A 96 -11.56 -16.21 -4.26
CA ALA A 96 -11.17 -16.98 -5.44
C ALA A 96 -10.60 -18.36 -5.10
N PHE A 97 -9.76 -18.44 -4.07
CA PHE A 97 -9.02 -19.65 -3.73
C PHE A 97 -9.49 -20.32 -2.44
N GLY A 98 -10.26 -19.63 -1.59
CA GLY A 98 -10.63 -20.11 -0.26
C GLY A 98 -9.44 -20.11 0.72
N LEU A 99 -9.68 -20.53 1.97
CA LEU A 99 -8.61 -20.87 2.92
C LEU A 99 -8.28 -22.35 2.84
N PRO A 100 -7.01 -22.74 3.07
CA PRO A 100 -6.65 -24.15 3.28
C PRO A 100 -7.49 -24.72 4.42
N ARG A 101 -8.29 -25.75 4.13
CA ARG A 101 -9.09 -26.47 5.13
C ARG A 101 -8.96 -27.96 4.88
N ARG A 102 -8.82 -28.74 5.96
CA ARG A 102 -8.92 -30.21 5.90
C ARG A 102 -10.37 -30.61 5.61
N ARG A 103 -10.57 -31.58 4.71
CA ARG A 103 -11.85 -32.29 4.65
C ARG A 103 -12.06 -33.09 5.93
N LEU A 104 -13.32 -33.21 6.34
CA LEU A 104 -13.76 -34.19 7.31
C LEU A 104 -14.21 -35.39 6.48
N ALA A 105 -13.47 -36.50 6.56
CA ALA A 105 -13.75 -37.70 5.76
C ALA A 105 -15.13 -38.33 6.08
N ASP A 106 -15.74 -37.95 7.21
CA ASP A 106 -16.97 -38.56 7.74
C ASP A 106 -18.19 -37.60 7.75
N ALA A 107 -18.16 -36.50 7.00
CA ALA A 107 -19.27 -35.54 6.98
C ALA A 107 -20.48 -36.09 6.21
N SER A 108 -21.68 -35.94 6.78
CA SER A 108 -22.94 -36.33 6.12
C SER A 108 -23.25 -35.43 4.91
N LEU A 109 -24.08 -35.93 3.96
CA LEU A 109 -24.47 -35.16 2.76
C LEU A 109 -25.12 -33.81 3.11
N GLU A 110 -25.91 -33.77 4.19
CA GLU A 110 -26.57 -32.55 4.66
C GLU A 110 -25.56 -31.53 5.24
N GLU A 111 -24.53 -31.99 5.94
CA GLU A 111 -23.42 -31.16 6.42
C GLU A 111 -22.58 -30.61 5.25
N LEU A 112 -22.36 -31.42 4.21
CA LEU A 112 -21.63 -31.02 3.00
C LEU A 112 -22.39 -29.90 2.26
N LEU A 113 -23.69 -30.09 2.00
CA LEU A 113 -24.53 -29.09 1.32
C LEU A 113 -24.65 -27.78 2.12
N THR A 114 -24.77 -27.87 3.45
CA THR A 114 -24.83 -26.70 4.33
C THR A 114 -23.52 -25.92 4.31
N ARG A 115 -22.37 -26.62 4.38
CA ARG A 115 -21.04 -26.01 4.28
C ARG A 115 -20.79 -25.35 2.93
N GLU A 116 -21.22 -25.98 1.84
CA GLU A 116 -21.07 -25.43 0.49
C GLU A 116 -21.82 -24.10 0.37
N ARG A 117 -23.10 -24.06 0.80
CA ARG A 117 -23.90 -22.83 0.83
C ARG A 117 -23.26 -21.73 1.67
N LEU A 118 -22.70 -22.05 2.84
CA LEU A 118 -22.00 -21.10 3.68
C LEU A 118 -20.70 -20.59 3.02
N THR A 119 -19.99 -21.46 2.31
CA THR A 119 -18.74 -21.13 1.63
C THR A 119 -19.00 -20.18 0.45
N VAL A 120 -20.03 -20.43 -0.35
CA VAL A 120 -20.48 -19.53 -1.43
C VAL A 120 -20.89 -18.16 -0.87
N ARG A 121 -21.68 -18.14 0.22
CA ARG A 121 -22.06 -16.87 0.87
C ARG A 121 -20.86 -16.09 1.39
N GLN A 122 -19.87 -16.77 1.97
CA GLN A 122 -18.62 -16.15 2.42
C GLN A 122 -17.84 -15.58 1.23
N ALA A 123 -17.65 -16.35 0.17
CA ALA A 123 -16.95 -15.91 -1.03
C ALA A 123 -17.59 -14.67 -1.67
N VAL A 124 -18.93 -14.62 -1.76
CA VAL A 124 -19.65 -13.44 -2.28
C VAL A 124 -19.46 -12.21 -1.37
N ARG A 125 -19.52 -12.40 -0.04
CA ARG A 125 -19.28 -11.29 0.91
C ARG A 125 -17.86 -10.76 0.81
N ASP A 126 -16.90 -11.65 0.63
CA ASP A 126 -15.49 -11.30 0.51
C ASP A 126 -15.21 -10.58 -0.80
N LEU A 127 -15.81 -11.04 -1.90
CA LEU A 127 -15.75 -10.33 -3.17
C LEU A 127 -16.36 -8.93 -3.09
N ARG A 128 -17.52 -8.75 -2.43
CA ARG A 128 -18.11 -7.43 -2.21
C ARG A 128 -17.20 -6.52 -1.38
N ARG A 129 -16.57 -7.05 -0.33
CA ARG A 129 -15.58 -6.32 0.48
C ARG A 129 -14.34 -5.95 -0.34
N ALA A 130 -13.87 -6.86 -1.20
CA ALA A 130 -12.75 -6.61 -2.09
C ALA A 130 -13.03 -5.46 -3.06
N ILE A 131 -14.21 -5.47 -3.69
CA ILE A 131 -14.66 -4.42 -4.60
C ILE A 131 -14.76 -3.08 -3.87
N ALA A 132 -15.43 -3.04 -2.72
CA ALA A 132 -15.57 -1.81 -1.93
C ALA A 132 -14.21 -1.26 -1.47
N ALA A 133 -13.32 -2.13 -0.97
CA ALA A 133 -11.97 -1.75 -0.58
C ALA A 133 -11.14 -1.23 -1.77
N GLY A 134 -11.29 -1.84 -2.95
CA GLY A 134 -10.63 -1.39 -4.18
C GLY A 134 -11.05 0.02 -4.60
N PHE A 135 -12.36 0.31 -4.60
CA PHE A 135 -12.85 1.66 -4.91
C PHE A 135 -12.43 2.70 -3.87
N LEU A 136 -12.46 2.34 -2.58
CA LEU A 136 -12.01 3.24 -1.51
C LEU A 136 -10.50 3.51 -1.60
N ALA A 137 -9.70 2.47 -1.87
CA ALA A 137 -8.27 2.62 -2.11
C ALA A 137 -7.99 3.55 -3.29
N LEU A 138 -8.70 3.35 -4.40
CA LEU A 138 -8.59 4.20 -5.59
C LEU A 138 -8.92 5.66 -5.26
N ALA A 139 -10.01 5.92 -4.52
CA ALA A 139 -10.40 7.26 -4.12
C ALA A 139 -9.32 7.93 -3.25
N LEU A 140 -8.77 7.23 -2.26
CA LEU A 140 -7.72 7.75 -1.38
C LEU A 140 -6.42 8.03 -2.13
N VAL A 141 -5.98 7.12 -3.00
CA VAL A 141 -4.78 7.32 -3.81
C VAL A 141 -4.96 8.51 -4.73
N THR A 142 -6.11 8.62 -5.39
CA THR A 142 -6.43 9.75 -6.28
C THR A 142 -6.44 11.07 -5.52
N ALA A 143 -7.05 11.12 -4.34
CA ALA A 143 -7.03 12.30 -3.46
C ALA A 143 -5.60 12.67 -3.05
N GLY A 144 -4.78 11.66 -2.68
CA GLY A 144 -3.36 11.87 -2.33
C GLY A 144 -2.54 12.40 -3.50
N VAL A 145 -2.75 11.88 -4.73
CA VAL A 145 -2.15 12.42 -5.97
C VAL A 145 -2.59 13.86 -6.20
N GLY A 146 -3.90 14.14 -6.12
CA GLY A 146 -4.44 15.49 -6.30
C GLY A 146 -3.84 16.49 -5.32
N LEU A 147 -3.73 16.11 -4.04
CA LEU A 147 -3.11 16.95 -3.01
C LEU A 147 -1.59 17.11 -3.23
N THR A 148 -0.93 16.17 -3.91
CA THR A 148 0.48 16.33 -4.28
C THR A 148 0.67 17.45 -5.31
N TRP A 149 -0.22 17.57 -6.29
CA TRP A 149 -0.11 18.58 -7.34
C TRP A 149 -0.68 19.94 -6.93
N TYR A 150 -1.83 19.91 -6.27
CA TYR A 150 -2.64 21.09 -5.97
C TYR A 150 -2.63 21.49 -4.49
N GLY A 151 -1.88 20.77 -3.64
CA GLY A 151 -1.84 21.04 -2.21
C GLY A 151 -1.15 22.35 -1.85
N PRO A 152 -1.49 22.92 -0.69
CA PRO A 152 -0.91 24.17 -0.23
C PRO A 152 0.59 24.00 0.03
N ARG A 153 1.38 24.93 -0.52
CA ARG A 153 2.81 25.04 -0.28
C ARG A 153 3.05 26.02 0.88
N PRO A 154 4.10 25.87 1.69
CA PRO A 154 4.40 26.84 2.73
C PRO A 154 4.59 28.22 2.07
N GLY A 155 4.12 29.27 2.76
CA GLY A 155 4.41 30.65 2.35
C GLY A 155 5.93 30.87 2.27
N LYS A 156 6.36 31.75 1.38
CA LYS A 156 7.78 32.12 1.31
C LYS A 156 8.17 32.76 2.65
N PRO A 157 9.23 32.30 3.33
CA PRO A 157 9.62 32.87 4.61
C PRO A 157 9.93 34.36 4.48
N GLY A 158 9.61 35.13 5.53
CA GLY A 158 10.09 36.49 5.67
C GLY A 158 11.61 36.49 5.78
N VAL A 159 12.26 37.47 5.16
CA VAL A 159 13.69 37.69 5.29
C VAL A 159 13.87 39.08 5.88
N ARG A 160 14.54 39.12 7.02
CA ARG A 160 15.01 40.37 7.64
C ARG A 160 16.43 40.62 7.19
N VAL A 161 16.62 41.70 6.43
CA VAL A 161 17.91 42.19 5.96
C VAL A 161 18.29 43.42 6.78
N VAL A 162 19.50 43.42 7.33
CA VAL A 162 20.12 44.61 7.93
C VAL A 162 21.12 45.14 6.91
N GLU A 163 20.90 46.36 6.44
CA GLU A 163 21.81 47.02 5.50
C GLU A 163 23.06 47.57 6.22
N THR A 164 24.12 47.83 5.44
CA THR A 164 25.39 48.36 5.95
C THR A 164 25.25 49.74 6.59
N ASP A 165 24.21 50.49 6.23
CA ASP A 165 23.86 51.79 6.82
C ASP A 165 23.07 51.66 8.15
N GLY A 166 22.80 50.43 8.60
CA GLY A 166 22.05 50.13 9.81
C GLY A 166 20.53 50.06 9.63
N SER A 167 20.01 50.34 8.43
CA SER A 167 18.58 50.19 8.15
C SER A 167 18.15 48.71 8.16
N VAL A 168 16.93 48.45 8.65
CA VAL A 168 16.38 47.09 8.75
C VAL A 168 15.19 47.00 7.82
N LEU A 169 15.27 46.07 6.87
CA LEU A 169 14.19 45.77 5.93
C LEU A 169 13.67 44.36 6.20
N CYS A 170 12.37 44.21 6.44
CA CYS A 170 11.72 42.92 6.53
C CYS A 170 10.76 42.75 5.36
N GLY A 171 10.88 41.66 4.62
CA GLY A 171 9.97 41.36 3.52
C GLY A 171 10.06 39.93 3.05
N THR A 172 9.13 39.52 2.21
CA THR A 172 9.13 38.17 1.64
C THR A 172 10.17 38.06 0.53
N LEU A 173 11.01 37.02 0.55
CA LEU A 173 12.01 36.83 -0.50
C LEU A 173 11.34 36.49 -1.84
N VAL A 174 11.52 37.34 -2.84
CA VAL A 174 10.97 37.13 -4.20
C VAL A 174 11.99 36.39 -5.07
N GLY A 175 13.27 36.74 -4.96
CA GLY A 175 14.38 36.11 -5.67
C GLY A 175 15.73 36.71 -5.29
N VAL A 176 16.81 36.02 -5.64
CA VAL A 176 18.20 36.47 -5.44
C VAL A 176 18.92 36.38 -6.76
N ASP A 177 19.56 37.47 -7.16
CA ASP A 177 20.43 37.55 -8.32
C ASP A 177 21.87 37.87 -7.86
N ALA A 178 22.86 37.73 -8.74
CA ALA A 178 24.28 37.95 -8.39
C ALA A 178 24.60 39.36 -7.86
N LYS A 179 23.72 40.34 -8.08
CA LYS A 179 23.93 41.75 -7.69
C LYS A 179 22.86 42.31 -6.76
N VAL A 180 21.68 41.69 -6.69
CA VAL A 180 20.53 42.22 -5.96
C VAL A 180 19.73 41.12 -5.27
N VAL A 181 19.25 41.42 -4.07
CA VAL A 181 18.25 40.65 -3.33
C VAL A 181 16.90 41.34 -3.56
N ARG A 182 15.90 40.60 -4.04
CA ARG A 182 14.54 41.10 -4.28
C ARG A 182 13.62 40.70 -3.14
N LEU A 183 13.11 41.68 -2.41
CA LEU A 183 12.20 41.52 -1.28
C LEU A 183 10.86 42.16 -1.62
N ARG A 184 9.76 41.56 -1.19
CA ARG A 184 8.43 42.19 -1.22
C ARG A 184 8.12 42.74 0.17
N VAL A 185 7.96 44.05 0.26
CA VAL A 185 7.66 44.80 1.49
C VAL A 185 6.40 45.61 1.23
N ASP A 186 5.34 45.41 2.00
CA ASP A 186 4.05 46.11 1.84
C ASP A 186 3.53 46.11 0.39
N GLU A 187 3.56 44.93 -0.25
CA GLU A 187 3.26 44.70 -1.67
C GLU A 187 4.21 45.33 -2.70
N VAL A 188 5.14 46.18 -2.29
CA VAL A 188 6.15 46.79 -3.15
C VAL A 188 7.39 45.90 -3.25
N GLU A 189 7.85 45.64 -4.47
CA GLU A 189 9.14 44.96 -4.68
C GLU A 189 10.29 45.93 -4.45
N ARG A 190 11.08 45.68 -3.40
CA ARG A 190 12.32 46.38 -3.06
C ARG A 190 13.53 45.58 -3.53
N ARG A 191 14.47 46.25 -4.18
CA ARG A 191 15.74 45.67 -4.64
C ARG A 191 16.86 46.17 -3.75
N VAL A 192 17.47 45.29 -2.98
CA VAL A 192 18.60 45.60 -2.11
C VAL A 192 19.89 45.12 -2.79
N PRO A 193 20.85 46.00 -3.12
CA PRO A 193 22.13 45.57 -3.67
C PRO A 193 22.86 44.64 -2.70
N VAL A 194 23.46 43.55 -3.21
CA VAL A 194 24.17 42.57 -2.36
C VAL A 194 25.31 43.23 -1.56
N GLY A 195 25.98 44.23 -2.14
CA GLY A 195 27.02 44.99 -1.44
C GLY A 195 26.54 45.88 -0.29
N ARG A 196 25.23 46.08 -0.15
CA ARG A 196 24.61 46.78 0.99
C ARG A 196 24.07 45.84 2.05
N VAL A 197 24.09 44.53 1.83
CA VAL A 197 23.59 43.55 2.81
C VAL A 197 24.67 43.33 3.87
N GLY A 198 24.44 43.87 5.08
CA GLY A 198 25.31 43.62 6.24
C GLY A 198 25.04 42.27 6.88
N SER A 199 23.76 41.91 7.06
CA SER A 199 23.35 40.56 7.48
C SER A 199 21.94 40.23 6.99
N ALA A 200 21.66 38.93 6.80
CA ALA A 200 20.33 38.45 6.44
C ALA A 200 19.95 37.27 7.34
N LYS A 201 18.72 37.29 7.89
CA LYS A 201 18.16 36.19 8.68
C LYS A 201 16.76 35.83 8.18
N SER A 202 16.48 34.53 8.13
CA SER A 202 15.12 34.04 7.95
C SER A 202 14.31 34.34 9.21
N VAL A 203 13.12 34.88 9.05
CA VAL A 203 12.15 35.13 10.13
C VAL A 203 10.83 34.45 9.79
N GLU A 204 10.12 33.96 10.81
CA GLU A 204 8.82 33.31 10.63
C GLU A 204 7.74 34.29 10.18
N ASP A 205 7.83 35.55 10.63
CA ASP A 205 6.95 36.63 10.18
C ASP A 205 7.66 37.99 10.16
N CYS A 206 7.19 38.88 9.30
CA CYS A 206 7.60 40.28 9.16
C CYS A 206 6.48 41.20 9.68
N SER A 207 6.06 40.96 10.92
CA SER A 207 5.19 41.86 11.70
C SER A 207 5.99 42.82 12.55
#